data_AF-A0A3B3S7A7-F1
#
_entry.id   AF-A0A3B3S7A7-F1
#
_cell.length_a   1.000
_cell.length_b   1.000
_cell.length_c   1.000
_cell.angle_alpha   90.00
_cell.angle_beta   90.00
_cell.angle_gamma   90.00
#
_symmetry.space_group_name_H-M   'P 1'
#
loop_
_entity.id
_entity.type
_entity.pdbx_description
1 polymer ?
#
loop_
_entity_poly.entity_id
_entity_poly.type
_entity_poly.pdbx_seq_one_letter_code
_entity_poly.pdbx_strand_id
1 'polypeptide(L)'
;MVPTMRMWPVGLGWTCLSIARRSWSSVSSPPSPLPLRSRMLLFLVQHFHDIEAIVSWSSWLGNWTRQRKNVYYSYAQKQFGSNVAAAFYILNLKGGFRLAGQSDWVRPNAKGKFSLDFINFSDLSIEEVDASGTVINYMGLNNLVSQQKLRCLSLRGCPEVDDWFLSRLHIFKDSLEELDLSGCSRVSVGGLSALHHLRKLRKLDLSSLPRVQNPGLVRILLEEVLPHCHIMGVEYQEGLQSSGAETDIKATSGL
;
A
#
# COMPACT_ATOMS: atom_id res chain seq x y z
N MET A 1 -85.82 20.11 6.32
CA MET A 1 -86.14 21.18 7.31
C MET A 1 -85.41 22.46 6.89
N VAL A 2 -85.88 23.63 7.34
CA VAL A 2 -85.60 24.98 6.80
C VAL A 2 -85.71 25.99 7.96
N PRO A 3 -85.05 27.18 7.98
CA PRO A 3 -83.73 27.62 7.46
C PRO A 3 -82.75 27.84 8.67
N THR A 4 -81.78 28.76 8.80
CA THR A 4 -81.65 30.25 8.64
C THR A 4 -80.18 30.63 8.31
N MET A 5 -79.84 31.64 7.48
CA MET A 5 -79.77 33.11 7.76
C MET A 5 -78.96 33.50 9.01
N ARG A 6 -78.12 34.55 9.06
CA ARG A 6 -77.62 35.63 8.14
C ARG A 6 -76.25 36.13 8.75
N MET A 7 -75.43 37.08 8.26
CA MET A 7 -75.67 38.32 7.51
C MET A 7 -74.36 38.89 6.88
N TRP A 8 -74.50 39.84 5.95
CA TRP A 8 -73.49 40.77 5.37
C TRP A 8 -73.73 42.20 5.92
N PRO A 9 -73.04 43.31 5.52
CA PRO A 9 -72.04 43.55 4.44
C PRO A 9 -70.68 44.01 5.03
N VAL A 10 -69.75 44.81 4.46
CA VAL A 10 -69.58 45.69 3.25
C VAL A 10 -68.07 45.66 2.86
N GLY A 11 -67.58 46.18 1.72
CA GLY A 11 -68.22 46.80 0.55
C GLY A 11 -67.37 47.90 -0.11
N LEU A 12 -67.63 48.21 -1.40
CA LEU A 12 -66.98 49.21 -2.28
C LEU A 12 -65.49 48.97 -2.62
N GLY A 13 -65.06 49.03 -3.89
CA GLY A 13 -65.81 49.23 -5.14
C GLY A 13 -65.00 48.85 -6.38
N TRP A 14 -65.67 48.75 -7.54
CA TRP A 14 -65.06 48.45 -8.84
C TRP A 14 -65.28 49.62 -9.80
N THR A 15 -64.27 49.94 -10.61
CA THR A 15 -64.43 50.69 -11.86
C THR A 15 -63.72 49.94 -12.99
N CYS A 16 -64.46 49.62 -14.04
CA CYS A 16 -63.94 48.95 -15.23
C CYS A 16 -63.32 49.95 -16.20
N LEU A 17 -62.41 49.50 -17.08
CA LEU A 17 -62.60 49.55 -18.55
C LEU A 17 -61.49 48.85 -19.34
N SER A 18 -61.83 47.68 -19.88
CA SER A 18 -61.49 47.14 -21.21
C SER A 18 -60.13 47.43 -21.91
N ILE A 19 -59.38 46.34 -22.11
CA ILE A 19 -58.84 45.86 -23.40
C ILE A 19 -57.77 46.71 -24.12
N ALA A 20 -56.57 46.13 -24.22
CA ALA A 20 -55.79 46.12 -25.46
C ALA A 20 -55.14 44.74 -25.65
N ARG A 21 -55.54 43.99 -26.69
CA ARG A 21 -54.81 42.77 -27.11
C ARG A 21 -53.56 43.18 -27.92
N ARG A 22 -52.38 42.69 -27.55
CA ARG A 22 -51.24 42.50 -28.47
C ARG A 22 -50.61 41.13 -28.25
N SER A 23 -50.05 40.57 -29.32
CA SER A 23 -49.64 39.16 -29.41
C SER A 23 -48.40 38.85 -28.57
N TRP A 24 -48.24 37.58 -28.19
CA TRP A 24 -46.93 37.02 -27.85
C TRP A 24 -45.97 37.15 -29.04
N SER A 25 -44.73 37.59 -28.78
CA SER A 25 -43.57 37.39 -29.67
C SER A 25 -42.24 37.70 -28.97
N SER A 26 -41.85 36.90 -27.99
CA SER A 26 -40.45 36.80 -27.55
C SER A 26 -40.21 35.45 -26.87
N VAL A 27 -39.66 34.49 -27.62
CA VAL A 27 -39.21 33.22 -27.05
C VAL A 27 -37.97 33.52 -26.20
N SER A 28 -38.07 33.36 -24.89
CA SER A 28 -36.89 33.32 -24.03
C SER A 28 -36.14 32.01 -24.32
N SER A 29 -35.06 32.12 -25.09
CA SER A 29 -34.16 30.99 -25.37
C SER A 29 -33.78 30.28 -24.07
N PRO A 30 -33.77 28.94 -24.02
CA PRO A 30 -33.26 28.24 -22.86
C PRO A 30 -31.80 28.65 -22.60
N PRO A 31 -31.35 28.75 -21.34
CA PRO A 31 -29.98 29.11 -21.03
C PRO A 31 -29.01 28.15 -21.73
N SER A 32 -27.99 28.70 -22.38
CA SER A 32 -27.04 27.90 -23.15
C SER A 32 -26.35 26.86 -22.24
N PRO A 33 -26.19 25.61 -22.70
CA PRO A 33 -25.60 24.57 -21.86
C PRO A 33 -24.18 24.97 -21.48
N LEU A 34 -23.89 24.95 -20.18
CA LEU A 34 -22.61 25.38 -19.61
C LEU A 34 -21.42 24.75 -20.35
N PRO A 35 -20.28 25.47 -20.48
CA PRO A 35 -19.09 24.96 -21.15
C PRO A 35 -18.68 23.58 -20.64
N LEU A 36 -18.17 22.71 -21.52
CA LEU A 36 -17.94 21.29 -21.20
C LEU A 36 -17.00 21.12 -19.99
N ARG A 37 -16.01 22.02 -19.82
CA ARG A 37 -15.17 22.10 -18.60
C ARG A 37 -15.96 22.46 -17.35
N SER A 38 -16.87 23.44 -17.41
CA SER A 38 -17.74 23.82 -16.28
C SER A 38 -18.73 22.72 -15.92
N ARG A 39 -19.24 21.97 -16.91
CA ARG A 39 -20.08 20.77 -16.68
C ARG A 39 -19.27 19.62 -16.08
N MET A 40 -18.03 19.41 -16.51
CA MET A 40 -17.13 18.45 -15.87
C MET A 40 -16.79 18.86 -14.43
N LEU A 41 -16.50 20.13 -14.17
CA LEU A 41 -16.23 20.63 -12.82
C LEU A 41 -17.46 20.52 -11.91
N LEU A 42 -18.66 20.85 -12.39
CA LEU A 42 -19.91 20.61 -11.64
C LEU A 42 -20.17 19.12 -11.41
N PHE A 43 -19.95 18.27 -12.41
CA PHE A 43 -20.04 16.82 -12.24
C PHE A 43 -19.05 16.29 -11.19
N LEU A 44 -17.80 16.76 -11.21
CA LEU A 44 -16.80 16.41 -10.21
C LEU A 44 -17.23 16.90 -8.82
N VAL A 45 -17.55 18.18 -8.65
CA VAL A 45 -17.99 18.74 -7.35
C VAL A 45 -19.23 18.02 -6.81
N GLN A 46 -20.24 17.80 -7.65
CA GLN A 46 -21.50 17.16 -7.26
C GLN A 46 -21.36 15.65 -6.97
N HIS A 47 -20.30 14.99 -7.47
CA HIS A 47 -20.04 13.57 -7.24
C HIS A 47 -18.91 13.30 -6.22
N PHE A 48 -18.14 14.33 -5.84
CA PHE A 48 -17.03 14.27 -4.88
C PHE A 48 -17.22 15.26 -3.71
N HIS A 49 -18.46 15.43 -3.22
CA HIS A 49 -18.72 16.24 -2.03
C HIS A 49 -18.19 15.60 -0.74
N ASP A 50 -18.13 14.27 -0.67
CA ASP A 50 -17.47 13.57 0.43
C ASP A 50 -15.95 13.56 0.24
N ILE A 51 -15.24 14.24 1.15
CA ILE A 51 -13.79 14.08 1.30
C ILE A 51 -13.45 12.62 1.61
N GLU A 52 -14.31 11.91 2.35
CA GLU A 52 -14.20 10.47 2.58
C GLU A 52 -14.31 9.64 1.28
N ALA A 53 -15.11 10.07 0.31
CA ALA A 53 -15.16 9.44 -1.02
C ALA A 53 -13.84 9.68 -1.78
N ILE A 54 -13.27 10.89 -1.75
CA ILE A 54 -11.98 11.17 -2.40
C ILE A 54 -10.83 10.39 -1.72
N VAL A 55 -10.81 10.32 -0.38
CA VAL A 55 -9.80 9.59 0.40
C VAL A 55 -9.93 8.08 0.21
N SER A 56 -11.16 7.55 0.19
CA SER A 56 -11.40 6.12 -0.08
C SER A 56 -11.13 5.76 -1.55
N TRP A 57 -11.48 6.61 -2.53
CA TRP A 57 -11.13 6.41 -3.93
C TRP A 57 -9.63 6.45 -4.16
N SER A 58 -8.91 7.44 -3.63
CA SER A 58 -7.44 7.51 -3.77
C SER A 58 -6.74 6.33 -3.06
N SER A 59 -7.24 5.92 -1.89
CA SER A 59 -6.80 4.69 -1.21
C SER A 59 -7.11 3.43 -2.02
N TRP A 60 -8.28 3.35 -2.67
CA TRP A 60 -8.70 2.26 -3.53
C TRP A 60 -7.88 2.20 -4.83
N LEU A 61 -7.65 3.31 -5.52
CA LEU A 61 -6.74 3.41 -6.66
C LEU A 61 -5.32 2.97 -6.27
N GLY A 62 -4.85 3.37 -5.09
CA GLY A 62 -3.58 2.92 -4.51
C GLY A 62 -3.54 1.41 -4.28
N ASN A 63 -4.52 0.87 -3.56
CA ASN A 63 -4.66 -0.57 -3.29
C ASN A 63 -4.76 -1.37 -4.59
N TRP A 64 -5.58 -0.95 -5.55
CA TRP A 64 -5.77 -1.57 -6.86
C TRP A 64 -4.48 -1.56 -7.68
N THR A 65 -3.73 -0.44 -7.66
CA THR A 65 -2.41 -0.35 -8.31
C THR A 65 -1.40 -1.29 -7.65
N ARG A 66 -1.41 -1.42 -6.32
CA ARG A 66 -0.56 -2.38 -5.58
C ARG A 66 -0.97 -3.84 -5.85
N GLN A 67 -2.26 -4.14 -5.91
CA GLN A 67 -2.80 -5.46 -6.27
C GLN A 67 -2.41 -5.85 -7.70
N ARG A 68 -2.62 -4.97 -8.69
CA ARG A 68 -2.25 -5.23 -10.09
C ARG A 68 -0.76 -5.45 -10.29
N LYS A 69 0.09 -4.76 -9.51
CA LYS A 69 1.54 -5.01 -9.47
C LYS A 69 1.93 -6.38 -8.89
N ASN A 70 1.07 -7.00 -8.07
CA ASN A 70 1.32 -8.29 -7.39
C ASN A 70 0.47 -9.45 -7.94
N VAL A 71 -0.08 -9.32 -9.15
CA VAL A 71 -0.72 -10.44 -9.87
C VAL A 71 0.33 -11.53 -10.15
N TYR A 72 -0.12 -12.78 -10.21
CA TYR A 72 0.73 -13.93 -10.56
C TYR A 72 0.93 -14.04 -12.08
N TYR A 73 2.18 -14.03 -12.53
CA TYR A 73 2.63 -13.96 -13.93
C TYR A 73 2.52 -15.29 -14.69
N SER A 74 1.46 -16.05 -14.41
CA SER A 74 1.15 -17.37 -14.99
C SER A 74 1.25 -17.45 -16.52
N TYR A 75 0.87 -16.39 -17.25
CA TYR A 75 1.02 -16.34 -18.72
C TYR A 75 2.49 -16.24 -19.15
N ALA A 76 3.26 -15.36 -18.52
CA ALA A 76 4.68 -15.21 -18.82
C ALA A 76 5.47 -16.49 -18.45
N GLN A 77 5.12 -17.13 -17.33
CA GLN A 77 5.72 -18.40 -16.92
C GLN A 77 5.44 -19.54 -17.91
N LYS A 78 4.27 -19.55 -18.57
CA LYS A 78 3.93 -20.54 -19.61
C LYS A 78 4.66 -20.31 -20.94
N GLN A 79 5.03 -19.06 -21.26
CA GLN A 79 5.70 -18.73 -22.54
C GLN A 79 7.23 -18.68 -22.43
N PHE A 80 7.77 -18.15 -21.33
CA PHE A 80 9.20 -17.85 -21.18
C PHE A 80 9.87 -18.63 -20.03
N GLY A 81 9.14 -19.53 -19.38
CA GLY A 81 9.62 -20.26 -18.21
C GLY A 81 9.55 -19.44 -16.92
N SER A 82 9.75 -20.13 -15.79
CA SER A 82 9.53 -19.59 -14.45
C SER A 82 10.58 -18.58 -14.00
N ASN A 83 11.85 -18.75 -14.40
CA ASN A 83 12.94 -17.84 -14.05
C ASN A 83 12.76 -16.47 -14.73
N VAL A 84 12.45 -16.47 -16.03
CA VAL A 84 12.19 -15.25 -16.80
C VAL A 84 10.94 -14.52 -16.28
N ALA A 85 9.89 -15.25 -15.91
CA ALA A 85 8.70 -14.66 -15.31
C ALA A 85 8.98 -14.01 -13.94
N ALA A 86 9.76 -14.66 -13.07
CA ALA A 86 10.20 -14.12 -11.79
C ALA A 86 11.06 -12.85 -11.96
N ALA A 87 12.05 -12.90 -12.85
CA ALA A 87 12.91 -11.77 -13.22
C ALA A 87 12.09 -10.58 -13.75
N PHE A 88 11.21 -10.82 -14.72
CA PHE A 88 10.34 -9.78 -15.29
C PHE A 88 9.38 -9.18 -14.25
N TYR A 89 8.87 -9.97 -13.31
CA TYR A 89 8.07 -9.49 -12.19
C TYR A 89 8.84 -8.51 -11.28
N ILE A 90 10.07 -8.86 -10.87
CA ILE A 90 10.92 -8.02 -10.01
C ILE A 90 11.22 -6.66 -10.67
N LEU A 91 11.58 -6.66 -11.95
CA LEU A 91 11.87 -5.42 -12.71
C LEU A 91 10.63 -4.54 -12.92
N ASN A 92 9.43 -5.13 -12.93
CA ASN A 92 8.16 -4.40 -12.96
C ASN A 92 7.80 -3.79 -11.60
N LEU A 93 8.13 -4.46 -10.48
CA LEU A 93 8.05 -3.87 -9.13
C LEU A 93 9.01 -2.68 -8.92
N LYS A 94 10.09 -2.61 -9.73
CA LYS A 94 11.26 -1.72 -9.58
C LYS A 94 12.32 -2.19 -8.58
N GLY A 95 12.30 -3.48 -8.24
CA GLY A 95 13.44 -4.15 -7.64
C GLY A 95 14.51 -4.52 -8.68
N GLY A 96 15.59 -5.14 -8.21
CA GLY A 96 16.62 -5.78 -9.02
C GLY A 96 16.89 -7.22 -8.61
N PHE A 97 17.65 -7.96 -9.42
CA PHE A 97 18.07 -9.32 -9.10
C PHE A 97 19.46 -9.64 -9.64
N ARG A 98 20.06 -10.73 -9.12
CA ARG A 98 21.27 -11.36 -9.66
C ARG A 98 21.01 -12.83 -9.98
N LEU A 99 21.47 -13.28 -11.15
CA LEU A 99 21.39 -14.68 -11.56
C LEU A 99 22.50 -15.51 -10.91
N ALA A 100 22.24 -16.81 -10.69
CA ALA A 100 23.20 -17.72 -10.09
C ALA A 100 24.51 -17.77 -10.88
N GLY A 101 25.62 -17.47 -10.21
CA GLY A 101 26.96 -17.45 -10.81
C GLY A 101 27.29 -16.22 -11.67
N GLN A 102 26.40 -15.22 -11.75
CA GLN A 102 26.69 -13.91 -12.35
C GLN A 102 27.08 -12.89 -11.27
N SER A 103 27.99 -11.97 -11.58
CA SER A 103 28.33 -10.82 -10.73
C SER A 103 27.33 -9.67 -10.84
N ASP A 104 26.67 -9.54 -11.99
CA ASP A 104 26.07 -8.29 -12.42
C ASP A 104 24.58 -8.21 -12.06
N TRP A 105 24.18 -7.07 -11.48
CA TRP A 105 22.82 -6.81 -11.04
C TRP A 105 21.94 -6.31 -12.18
N VAL A 106 20.89 -7.06 -12.52
CA VAL A 106 19.85 -6.62 -13.45
C VAL A 106 18.88 -5.70 -12.68
N ARG A 107 18.86 -4.41 -13.06
CA ARG A 107 18.04 -3.36 -12.42
C ARG A 107 17.37 -2.47 -13.48
N PRO A 108 16.16 -1.95 -13.24
CA PRO A 108 15.56 -0.94 -14.10
C PRO A 108 16.21 0.43 -13.85
N ASN A 109 16.30 1.23 -14.90
CA ASN A 109 16.76 2.62 -14.79
C ASN A 109 15.71 3.53 -14.12
N ALA A 110 16.07 4.78 -13.84
CA ALA A 110 15.18 5.76 -13.19
C ALA A 110 13.87 6.07 -13.97
N LYS A 111 13.78 5.74 -15.26
CA LYS A 111 12.55 5.83 -16.07
C LYS A 111 11.75 4.52 -16.09
N GLY A 112 12.14 3.55 -15.26
CA GLY A 112 11.52 2.24 -15.11
C GLY A 112 11.76 1.25 -16.25
N LYS A 113 12.65 1.55 -17.22
CA LYS A 113 13.01 0.66 -18.32
C LYS A 113 14.18 -0.25 -17.93
N PHE A 114 14.20 -1.46 -18.48
CA PHE A 114 15.22 -2.48 -18.28
C PHE A 114 15.49 -3.19 -19.62
N SER A 115 16.65 -3.83 -19.78
CA SER A 115 16.91 -4.72 -20.93
C SER A 115 16.31 -6.11 -20.69
N LEU A 116 16.20 -6.91 -21.75
CA LEU A 116 15.63 -8.27 -21.71
C LEU A 116 16.71 -9.35 -21.90
N ASP A 117 17.97 -9.00 -21.75
CA ASP A 117 19.11 -9.87 -22.05
C ASP A 117 19.14 -11.11 -21.15
N PHE A 118 18.51 -11.02 -19.96
CA PHE A 118 18.28 -12.13 -19.04
C PHE A 118 17.40 -13.25 -19.62
N ILE A 119 16.65 -13.02 -20.70
CA ILE A 119 15.91 -14.07 -21.43
C ILE A 119 16.88 -15.10 -22.03
N ASN A 120 18.07 -14.67 -22.47
CA ASN A 120 19.12 -15.56 -22.99
C ASN A 120 19.73 -16.48 -21.91
N PHE A 121 19.42 -16.22 -20.64
CA PHE A 121 19.88 -16.96 -19.47
C PHE A 121 18.70 -17.63 -18.74
N SER A 122 17.66 -18.05 -19.47
CA SER A 122 16.44 -18.70 -18.95
C SER A 122 16.69 -19.81 -17.94
N ASP A 123 17.78 -20.54 -18.12
CA ASP A 123 18.12 -21.76 -17.37
C ASP A 123 18.79 -21.43 -16.03
N LEU A 124 19.26 -20.18 -15.86
CA LEU A 124 19.80 -19.69 -14.59
C LEU A 124 18.66 -19.29 -13.65
N SER A 125 18.66 -19.87 -12.46
CA SER A 125 17.82 -19.39 -11.35
C SER A 125 18.35 -18.06 -10.83
N ILE A 126 17.47 -17.28 -10.21
CA ILE A 126 17.81 -16.09 -9.43
C ILE A 126 18.44 -16.53 -8.10
N GLU A 127 19.59 -15.93 -7.76
CA GLU A 127 20.32 -16.18 -6.51
C GLU A 127 20.11 -15.04 -5.49
N GLU A 128 19.96 -13.81 -5.96
CA GLU A 128 19.71 -12.64 -5.09
C GLU A 128 18.59 -11.76 -5.63
N VAL A 129 17.77 -11.21 -4.73
CA VAL A 129 16.70 -10.25 -5.03
C VAL A 129 16.80 -9.05 -4.10
N ASP A 130 16.83 -7.86 -4.69
CA ASP A 130 16.66 -6.59 -4.01
C ASP A 130 15.29 -6.03 -4.38
N ALA A 131 14.33 -6.18 -3.46
CA ALA A 131 12.98 -5.65 -3.58
C ALA A 131 12.76 -4.42 -2.69
N SER A 132 13.83 -3.76 -2.23
CA SER A 132 13.79 -2.60 -1.32
C SER A 132 12.85 -1.50 -1.82
N GLY A 133 12.01 -0.98 -0.93
CA GLY A 133 11.03 0.08 -1.20
C GLY A 133 9.92 -0.30 -2.18
N THR A 134 9.88 -1.55 -2.67
CA THR A 134 8.82 -1.99 -3.57
C THR A 134 7.54 -2.34 -2.81
N VAL A 135 6.42 -2.41 -3.54
CA VAL A 135 5.11 -2.78 -3.00
C VAL A 135 4.86 -4.30 -3.01
N ILE A 136 5.91 -5.11 -2.89
CA ILE A 136 5.79 -6.58 -2.87
C ILE A 136 4.92 -7.04 -1.70
N ASN A 137 4.07 -8.05 -1.92
CA ASN A 137 3.17 -8.59 -0.89
C ASN A 137 3.02 -10.12 -0.97
N TYR A 138 2.29 -10.71 -0.02
CA TYR A 138 2.07 -12.15 0.12
C TYR A 138 1.61 -12.85 -1.18
N MET A 139 0.78 -12.20 -2.00
CA MET A 139 0.32 -12.74 -3.28
C MET A 139 1.39 -12.62 -4.36
N GLY A 140 2.11 -11.50 -4.37
CA GLY A 140 3.21 -11.24 -5.29
C GLY A 140 4.39 -12.20 -5.12
N LEU A 141 4.67 -12.61 -3.88
CA LEU A 141 5.70 -13.59 -3.54
C LEU A 141 5.54 -14.94 -4.27
N ASN A 142 4.32 -15.29 -4.72
CA ASN A 142 4.08 -16.50 -5.51
C ASN A 142 4.85 -16.52 -6.85
N ASN A 143 5.19 -15.34 -7.40
CA ASN A 143 6.02 -15.24 -8.60
C ASN A 143 7.47 -15.72 -8.38
N LEU A 144 7.93 -15.81 -7.12
CA LEU A 144 9.29 -16.18 -6.76
C LEU A 144 9.42 -17.64 -6.28
N VAL A 145 8.32 -18.39 -6.11
CA VAL A 145 8.31 -19.77 -5.56
C VAL A 145 9.21 -20.74 -6.33
N SER A 146 9.39 -20.50 -7.64
CA SER A 146 10.28 -21.28 -8.51
C SER A 146 11.77 -21.09 -8.24
N GLN A 147 12.17 -20.05 -7.50
CA GLN A 147 13.56 -19.66 -7.29
C GLN A 147 14.18 -20.42 -6.12
N GLN A 148 14.28 -21.74 -6.27
CA GLN A 148 14.81 -22.69 -5.29
C GLN A 148 16.34 -22.56 -5.03
N LYS A 149 16.98 -21.53 -5.62
CA LYS A 149 18.38 -21.12 -5.36
C LYS A 149 18.48 -19.70 -4.81
N LEU A 150 17.38 -19.09 -4.37
CA LEU A 150 17.37 -17.76 -3.77
C LEU A 150 18.07 -17.78 -2.41
N ARG A 151 19.20 -17.08 -2.30
CA ARG A 151 20.06 -17.00 -1.11
C ARG A 151 19.94 -15.65 -0.40
N CYS A 152 19.82 -14.55 -1.13
CA CYS A 152 19.71 -13.21 -0.55
C CYS A 152 18.38 -12.54 -0.96
N LEU A 153 17.62 -12.03 0.01
CA LEU A 153 16.36 -11.32 -0.22
C LEU A 153 16.30 -10.06 0.66
N SER A 154 16.47 -8.88 0.05
CA SER A 154 16.18 -7.61 0.73
C SER A 154 14.76 -7.12 0.42
N LEU A 155 14.05 -6.77 1.49
CA LEU A 155 12.68 -6.24 1.51
C LEU A 155 12.65 -4.89 2.24
N ARG A 156 13.80 -4.22 2.35
CA ARG A 156 13.98 -3.00 3.13
C ARG A 156 12.94 -1.93 2.80
N GLY A 157 12.17 -1.52 3.80
CA GLY A 157 11.14 -0.48 3.67
C GLY A 157 9.91 -0.88 2.84
N CYS A 158 9.66 -2.17 2.61
CA CYS A 158 8.46 -2.63 1.89
C CYS A 158 7.18 -2.45 2.74
N PRO A 159 6.22 -1.59 2.35
CA PRO A 159 5.07 -1.25 3.18
C PRO A 159 3.93 -2.30 3.17
N GLU A 160 4.01 -3.30 2.30
CA GLU A 160 3.03 -4.38 2.15
C GLU A 160 3.58 -5.77 2.56
N VAL A 161 4.78 -5.81 3.16
CA VAL A 161 5.37 -7.03 3.77
C VAL A 161 4.86 -7.14 5.21
N ASP A 162 4.17 -8.24 5.50
CA ASP A 162 3.48 -8.51 6.75
C ASP A 162 3.70 -9.94 7.25
N ASP A 163 3.05 -10.30 8.36
CA ASP A 163 3.19 -11.62 8.99
C ASP A 163 2.76 -12.77 8.04
N TRP A 164 1.78 -12.52 7.16
CA TRP A 164 1.39 -13.47 6.11
C TRP A 164 2.48 -13.65 5.08
N PHE A 165 3.10 -12.57 4.60
CA PHE A 165 4.29 -12.63 3.74
C PHE A 165 5.40 -13.47 4.39
N LEU A 166 5.75 -13.19 5.66
CA LEU A 166 6.81 -13.91 6.36
C LEU A 166 6.48 -15.41 6.52
N SER A 167 5.23 -15.75 6.84
CA SER A 167 4.80 -17.16 6.93
C SER A 167 4.95 -17.94 5.62
N ARG A 168 4.96 -17.29 4.46
CA ARG A 168 5.21 -17.92 3.15
C ARG A 168 6.70 -18.11 2.85
N LEU A 169 7.63 -17.46 3.55
CA LEU A 169 9.07 -17.60 3.28
C LEU A 169 9.63 -19.02 3.52
N HIS A 170 8.89 -19.91 4.20
CA HIS A 170 9.26 -21.33 4.36
C HIS A 170 9.52 -22.07 3.03
N ILE A 171 9.02 -21.55 1.89
CA ILE A 171 9.33 -22.07 0.54
C ILE A 171 10.81 -21.97 0.15
N PHE A 172 11.58 -21.10 0.83
CA PHE A 172 13.02 -20.90 0.62
C PHE A 172 13.86 -21.44 1.80
N LYS A 173 13.27 -22.26 2.68
CA LYS A 173 13.92 -22.84 3.88
C LYS A 173 15.28 -23.51 3.61
N ASP A 174 15.44 -24.09 2.42
CA ASP A 174 16.60 -24.87 2.00
C ASP A 174 17.58 -24.05 1.13
N SER A 175 17.33 -22.75 0.91
CA SER A 175 18.18 -21.88 0.08
C SER A 175 18.54 -20.53 0.71
N LEU A 176 17.65 -19.91 1.50
CA LEU A 176 17.82 -18.53 1.96
C LEU A 176 18.87 -18.42 3.08
N GLU A 177 19.87 -17.58 2.84
CA GLU A 177 21.01 -17.30 3.74
C GLU A 177 20.97 -15.87 4.30
N GLU A 178 20.44 -14.89 3.56
CA GLU A 178 20.40 -13.48 3.99
C GLU A 178 19.02 -12.86 3.75
N LEU A 179 18.43 -12.29 4.79
CA LEU A 179 17.11 -11.66 4.78
C LEU A 179 17.17 -10.29 5.46
N ASP A 180 16.75 -9.24 4.75
CA ASP A 180 16.67 -7.87 5.26
C ASP A 180 15.21 -7.41 5.28
N LEU A 181 14.69 -7.20 6.49
CA LEU A 181 13.33 -6.70 6.76
C LEU A 181 13.33 -5.27 7.27
N SER A 182 14.47 -4.56 7.24
CA SER A 182 14.63 -3.27 7.91
C SER A 182 13.59 -2.24 7.43
N GLY A 183 12.93 -1.54 8.36
CA GLY A 183 11.87 -0.58 8.04
C GLY A 183 10.52 -1.16 7.54
N CYS A 184 10.31 -2.48 7.54
CA CYS A 184 9.02 -3.09 7.20
C CYS A 184 7.94 -2.79 8.26
N SER A 185 7.22 -1.68 8.10
CA SER A 185 6.28 -1.11 9.09
C SER A 185 5.09 -1.98 9.51
N ARG A 186 4.83 -3.09 8.81
CA ARG A 186 3.73 -4.02 9.11
C ARG A 186 4.11 -5.28 9.89
N VAL A 187 5.38 -5.70 9.86
CA VAL A 187 5.87 -6.94 10.49
C VAL A 187 5.72 -6.86 12.01
N SER A 188 5.19 -7.92 12.62
CA SER A 188 5.07 -8.07 14.08
C SER A 188 5.95 -9.20 14.62
N VAL A 189 6.06 -9.29 15.95
CA VAL A 189 6.71 -10.41 16.65
C VAL A 189 6.10 -11.76 16.24
N GLY A 190 4.79 -11.81 15.97
CA GLY A 190 4.11 -13.00 15.46
C GLY A 190 4.60 -13.42 14.09
N GLY A 191 4.79 -12.46 13.17
CA GLY A 191 5.37 -12.73 11.85
C GLY A 191 6.82 -13.20 11.92
N LEU A 192 7.63 -12.60 12.80
CA LEU A 192 9.03 -13.01 13.01
C LEU A 192 9.14 -14.45 13.54
N SER A 193 8.18 -14.93 14.34
CA SER A 193 8.17 -16.33 14.79
C SER A 193 8.11 -17.35 13.64
N ALA A 194 7.58 -16.97 12.47
CA ALA A 194 7.50 -17.86 11.31
C ALA A 194 8.86 -18.10 10.62
N LEU A 195 9.88 -17.28 10.93
CA LEU A 195 11.23 -17.40 10.37
C LEU A 195 11.96 -18.67 10.83
N HIS A 196 11.48 -19.38 11.86
CA HIS A 196 12.04 -20.66 12.34
C HIS A 196 12.18 -21.76 11.27
N HIS A 197 11.44 -21.64 10.16
CA HIS A 197 11.57 -22.53 9.02
C HIS A 197 12.91 -22.35 8.27
N LEU A 198 13.52 -21.16 8.32
CA LEU A 198 14.67 -20.75 7.52
C LEU A 198 15.99 -21.26 8.09
N ARG A 199 16.16 -22.57 8.13
CA ARG A 199 17.30 -23.26 8.78
C ARG A 199 18.69 -22.92 8.22
N LYS A 200 18.76 -22.32 7.02
CA LYS A 200 20.00 -21.84 6.41
C LYS A 200 20.28 -20.36 6.64
N LEU A 201 19.39 -19.62 7.32
CA LEU A 201 19.54 -18.17 7.47
C LEU A 201 20.76 -17.82 8.34
N ARG A 202 21.66 -17.02 7.77
CA ARG A 202 22.96 -16.61 8.33
C ARG A 202 23.01 -15.13 8.70
N LYS A 203 22.18 -14.29 8.06
CA LYS A 203 21.98 -12.88 8.42
C LYS A 203 20.50 -12.53 8.41
N LEU A 204 20.06 -11.78 9.42
CA LEU A 204 18.71 -11.24 9.54
C LEU A 204 18.78 -9.78 10.01
N ASP A 205 18.38 -8.83 9.16
CA ASP A 205 18.26 -7.42 9.55
C ASP A 205 16.81 -7.08 9.92
N LEU A 206 16.63 -6.56 11.14
CA LEU A 206 15.36 -6.18 11.75
C LEU A 206 15.34 -4.70 12.17
N SER A 207 16.26 -3.88 11.64
CA SER A 207 16.41 -2.47 12.00
C SER A 207 15.11 -1.69 11.79
N SER A 208 14.74 -0.85 12.76
CA SER A 208 13.62 0.10 12.65
C SER A 208 12.26 -0.56 12.31
N LEU A 209 11.88 -1.63 13.00
CA LEU A 209 10.56 -2.26 12.88
C LEU A 209 9.55 -1.68 13.92
N PRO A 210 8.72 -0.68 13.58
CA PRO A 210 7.91 0.09 14.55
C PRO A 210 6.76 -0.69 15.21
N ARG A 211 6.55 -1.96 14.82
CA ARG A 211 5.55 -2.87 15.40
C ARG A 211 6.17 -3.95 16.31
N VAL A 212 7.49 -4.03 16.38
CA VAL A 212 8.21 -5.02 17.19
C VAL A 212 8.39 -4.46 18.59
N GLN A 213 7.50 -4.86 19.50
CA GLN A 213 7.61 -4.52 20.92
C GLN A 213 8.71 -5.36 21.59
N ASN A 214 9.39 -4.76 22.58
CA ASN A 214 10.46 -5.41 23.37
C ASN A 214 11.57 -6.04 22.50
N PRO A 215 12.29 -5.26 21.68
CA PRO A 215 13.31 -5.75 20.74
C PRO A 215 14.28 -6.78 21.36
N GLY A 216 14.83 -6.51 22.55
CA GLY A 216 15.74 -7.43 23.24
C GLY A 216 15.18 -8.84 23.51
N LEU A 217 13.87 -8.98 23.79
CA LEU A 217 13.24 -10.31 23.96
C LEU A 217 13.09 -11.03 22.61
N VAL A 218 12.71 -10.29 21.57
CA VAL A 218 12.54 -10.82 20.21
C VAL A 218 13.87 -11.30 19.66
N ARG A 219 14.96 -10.59 19.97
CA ARG A 219 16.33 -11.03 19.68
C ARG A 219 16.66 -12.36 20.35
N ILE A 220 16.48 -12.49 21.67
CA ILE A 220 16.79 -13.73 22.41
C ILE A 220 16.02 -14.93 21.82
N LEU A 221 14.71 -14.75 21.57
CA LEU A 221 13.87 -15.78 20.97
C LEU A 221 14.35 -16.20 19.57
N LEU A 222 14.82 -15.26 18.75
CA LEU A 222 15.35 -15.56 17.42
C LEU A 222 16.79 -16.12 17.45
N GLU A 223 17.62 -15.75 18.44
CA GLU A 223 18.94 -16.34 18.66
C GLU A 223 18.83 -17.81 19.14
N GLU A 224 17.81 -18.16 19.94
CA GLU A 224 17.48 -19.55 20.30
C GLU A 224 16.97 -20.36 19.10
N VAL A 225 16.08 -19.76 18.30
CA VAL A 225 15.39 -20.42 17.17
C VAL A 225 16.26 -20.53 15.91
N LEU A 226 17.19 -19.60 15.70
CA LEU A 226 18.11 -19.54 14.55
C LEU A 226 19.58 -19.44 15.03
N PRO A 227 20.13 -20.48 15.69
CA PRO A 227 21.42 -20.42 16.41
C PRO A 227 22.67 -20.26 15.52
N HIS A 228 22.50 -20.09 14.21
CA HIS A 228 23.56 -19.82 13.23
C HIS A 228 23.31 -18.52 12.43
N CYS A 229 22.33 -17.73 12.84
CA CYS A 229 21.95 -16.46 12.22
C CYS A 229 22.49 -15.26 13.00
N HIS A 230 23.16 -14.33 12.31
CA HIS A 230 23.54 -13.05 12.88
C HIS A 230 22.38 -12.06 12.76
N ILE A 231 21.85 -11.61 13.90
CA ILE A 231 20.71 -10.69 13.97
C ILE A 231 21.20 -9.25 14.17
N MET A 232 20.73 -8.35 13.30
CA MET A 232 21.10 -6.93 13.25
C MET A 232 19.88 -6.03 13.49
N GLY A 233 20.13 -4.80 13.94
CA GLY A 233 19.07 -3.79 14.13
C GLY A 233 18.21 -3.96 15.38
N VAL A 234 18.56 -4.91 16.26
CA VAL A 234 17.84 -5.21 17.51
C VAL A 234 18.80 -5.07 18.68
N GLU A 235 18.83 -3.87 19.27
CA GLU A 235 19.73 -3.53 20.37
C GLU A 235 19.01 -3.54 21.72
N TYR A 236 19.74 -3.90 22.77
CA TYR A 236 19.19 -4.08 24.12
C TYR A 236 18.84 -2.75 24.83
N GLN A 237 19.30 -1.60 24.33
CA GLN A 237 19.27 -0.33 25.07
C GLN A 237 17.96 0.45 24.97
N GLU A 238 17.15 0.26 23.91
CA GLU A 238 15.88 0.99 23.73
C GLU A 238 14.84 0.69 24.84
N GLY A 239 14.92 -0.49 25.46
CA GLY A 239 13.99 -0.92 26.51
C GLY A 239 14.27 -0.38 27.92
N LEU A 240 15.39 0.33 28.14
CA LEU A 240 15.87 0.69 29.48
C LEU A 240 15.84 2.20 29.80
N GLN A 241 15.49 3.06 28.84
CA GLN A 241 15.56 4.52 29.00
C GLN A 241 14.23 5.21 29.38
N SER A 242 13.15 4.46 29.63
CA SER A 242 11.79 5.01 29.82
C SER A 242 11.23 4.96 31.25
N SER A 243 11.96 4.41 32.23
CA SER A 243 11.51 4.23 33.62
C SER A 243 12.24 5.09 34.67
N GLY A 244 13.11 6.00 34.24
CA GLY A 244 14.00 6.79 35.12
C GLY A 244 13.96 8.30 34.86
N ALA A 245 12.80 8.93 35.07
CA ALA A 245 12.62 10.40 34.98
C ALA A 245 11.88 10.94 36.23
N GLU A 246 12.55 10.74 37.36
CA GLU A 246 12.46 11.44 38.65
C GLU A 246 11.42 12.57 38.81
N THR A 247 10.47 12.38 39.74
CA THR A 247 9.47 13.39 40.11
C THR A 247 10.06 14.45 41.04
N ASP A 248 10.63 15.52 40.51
CA ASP A 248 11.19 16.63 41.31
C ASP A 248 10.08 17.54 41.89
N ILE A 249 9.68 17.28 43.14
CA ILE A 249 8.63 18.02 43.84
C ILE A 249 9.21 19.33 44.42
N LYS A 250 9.14 20.43 43.65
CA LYS A 250 9.47 21.78 44.16
C LYS A 250 8.38 22.36 45.05
N ALA A 251 8.35 21.87 46.29
CA ALA A 251 7.67 22.47 47.43
C ALA A 251 8.68 23.16 48.36
N THR A 252 9.00 24.43 48.08
CA THR A 252 9.71 25.31 49.03
C THR A 252 9.04 26.68 49.10
N SER A 253 8.39 26.94 50.22
CA SER A 253 7.70 28.19 50.54
C SER A 253 8.62 29.22 51.20
N GLY A 254 8.42 30.50 50.87
CA GLY A 254 8.60 31.64 51.78
C GLY A 254 10.03 32.09 52.08
N LEU A 255 10.38 33.26 51.57
CA LEU A 255 10.50 34.49 52.38
C LEU A 255 10.29 35.73 51.49
#